data_AF-A0A7V1FLV5-F1
#
_entry.id   AF-A0A7V1FLV5-F1
#
_cell.length_a   1.000
_cell.length_b   1.000
_cell.length_c   1.000
_cell.angle_alpha   90.00
_cell.angle_beta   90.00
_cell.angle_gamma   90.00
#
_symmetry.space_group_name_H-M   'P 1'
#
loop_
_entity.id
_entity.type
_entity.pdbx_description
1 polymer ?
#
loop_
_entity_poly.entity_id
_entity_poly.type
_entity_poly.pdbx_seq_one_letter_code
_entity_poly.pdbx_strand_id
1 'polypeptide(L)'
;MNPLTLMTLNANLAKLMIDTQAVMTLRLLGMAGALPQTRGENARMVNEKGPAMAKAYQAATKAAFAGGTPDQIFSAAMVPVSKKVSANRKRLTK
;
A
#
# COMPACT_ATOMS: atom_id res chain seq x y z
N MET A 1 2.65 18.32 17.54
CA MET A 1 2.08 17.90 16.23
C MET A 1 1.12 18.98 15.76
N ASN A 2 1.24 19.47 14.52
CA ASN A 2 0.40 20.54 14.00
C ASN A 2 -0.99 19.96 13.63
N PRO A 3 -2.14 20.60 13.93
CA PRO A 3 -3.49 20.09 13.59
C PRO A 3 -3.66 19.70 12.11
N LEU A 4 -3.00 20.42 11.20
CA LEU A 4 -3.00 20.08 9.77
C LEU A 4 -2.30 18.74 9.48
N THR A 5 -1.27 18.38 10.25
CA THR A 5 -0.58 17.09 10.14
C THR A 5 -1.47 15.94 10.60
N LEU A 6 -2.32 16.16 11.62
CA LEU A 6 -3.29 15.16 12.08
C LEU A 6 -4.40 14.92 11.05
N MET A 7 -4.95 15.98 10.45
CA MET A 7 -5.95 15.84 9.39
C MET A 7 -5.39 15.12 8.16
N THR A 8 -4.19 15.49 7.71
CA THR A 8 -3.56 14.84 6.55
C THR A 8 -3.22 13.38 6.83
N LEU A 9 -2.77 13.04 8.04
CA LEU A 9 -2.56 11.66 8.47
C LEU A 9 -3.87 10.85 8.45
N ASN A 10 -4.93 11.37 9.07
CA ASN A 10 -6.25 10.72 9.09
C ASN A 10 -6.81 10.51 7.68
N ALA A 11 -6.68 11.51 6.80
CA ALA A 11 -7.11 11.40 5.41
C ALA A 11 -6.30 10.32 4.65
N ASN A 12 -4.99 10.27 4.86
CA ASN A 12 -4.13 9.26 4.24
C ASN A 12 -4.43 7.84 4.73
N LEU A 13 -4.71 7.68 6.03
CA LEU A 13 -5.13 6.40 6.63
C LEU A 13 -6.50 5.97 6.10
N ALA A 14 -7.48 6.86 6.08
CA ALA A 14 -8.80 6.59 5.52
C ALA A 14 -8.71 6.14 4.06
N LYS A 15 -7.93 6.86 3.25
CA LYS A 15 -7.67 6.49 1.86
C LYS A 15 -6.99 5.12 1.74
N LEU A 16 -5.99 4.82 2.56
CA LEU A 16 -5.32 3.51 2.57
C LEU A 16 -6.29 2.39 2.92
N MET A 17 -7.16 2.60 3.91
CA MET A 17 -8.19 1.65 4.31
C MET A 17 -9.17 1.37 3.17
N ILE A 18 -9.68 2.43 2.52
CA ILE A 18 -10.56 2.30 1.35
C ILE A 18 -9.85 1.56 0.20
N ASP A 19 -8.61 1.94 -0.12
CA ASP A 19 -7.85 1.31 -1.19
C ASP A 19 -7.60 -0.19 -0.90
N THR A 20 -7.32 -0.52 0.36
CA THR A 20 -7.10 -1.89 0.81
C THR A 20 -8.37 -2.73 0.71
N GLN A 21 -9.49 -2.22 1.22
CA GLN A 21 -10.78 -2.91 1.14
C GLN A 21 -11.19 -3.12 -0.33
N ALA A 22 -11.04 -2.11 -1.18
CA ALA A 22 -11.31 -2.24 -2.60
C ALA A 22 -10.45 -3.32 -3.28
N VAL A 23 -9.14 -3.36 -3.01
CA VAL A 23 -8.24 -4.39 -3.55
C VAL A 23 -8.66 -5.79 -3.09
N MET A 24 -9.03 -5.95 -1.81
CA MET A 24 -9.47 -7.24 -1.29
C MET A 24 -10.77 -7.69 -1.95
N THR A 25 -11.78 -6.82 -2.00
CA THR A 25 -13.06 -7.11 -2.65
C THR A 25 -12.89 -7.46 -4.12
N LEU A 26 -12.12 -6.67 -4.88
CA LEU A 26 -11.88 -6.94 -6.31
C LEU A 26 -11.21 -8.29 -6.54
N ARG A 27 -10.27 -8.67 -5.67
CA ARG A 27 -9.61 -9.99 -5.75
C ARG A 27 -10.53 -11.14 -5.38
N LEU A 28 -11.36 -10.97 -4.35
CA LEU A 28 -12.34 -11.98 -3.98
C LEU A 28 -13.35 -12.19 -5.12
N LEU A 29 -13.84 -11.12 -5.73
CA LEU A 29 -14.73 -11.19 -6.88
C LEU A 29 -14.06 -11.81 -8.12
N GLY A 30 -12.80 -11.44 -8.40
CA GLY A 30 -12.02 -12.02 -9.49
C GLY A 30 -11.75 -13.52 -9.30
N MET A 31 -11.44 -13.94 -8.07
CA MET A 31 -11.24 -15.36 -7.73
C MET A 31 -12.56 -16.16 -7.73
N ALA A 32 -13.68 -15.53 -7.35
CA ALA A 32 -15.01 -16.14 -7.42
C ALA A 32 -15.57 -16.23 -8.85
N GLY A 33 -14.87 -15.67 -9.84
CA GLY A 33 -15.33 -15.61 -11.24
C GLY A 33 -16.42 -14.56 -11.49
N ALA A 34 -16.73 -13.72 -10.51
CA ALA A 34 -17.72 -12.65 -10.62
C ALA A 34 -17.21 -11.44 -11.42
N LEU A 35 -15.89 -11.27 -11.53
CA LEU A 35 -15.24 -10.25 -12.37
C LEU A 35 -14.17 -10.88 -13.27
N PRO A 36 -14.02 -10.42 -14.52
CA PRO A 36 -12.92 -10.86 -15.38
C PRO A 36 -11.58 -10.43 -14.76
N GLN A 37 -10.67 -11.39 -14.59
CA GLN A 37 -9.34 -11.17 -14.03
C GLN A 37 -8.25 -11.56 -15.03
N THR A 38 -7.18 -10.78 -15.11
CA THR A 38 -6.02 -11.12 -15.95
C THR A 38 -5.43 -12.47 -15.54
N ARG A 39 -5.07 -13.31 -16.52
CA ARG A 39 -4.37 -14.58 -16.27
C ARG A 39 -3.07 -14.31 -15.50
N GLY A 40 -2.83 -15.09 -14.45
CA GLY A 40 -1.63 -14.95 -13.62
C GLY A 40 -1.67 -13.82 -12.58
N GLU A 41 -2.78 -13.10 -12.43
CA GLU A 41 -2.90 -11.99 -11.46
C GLU A 41 -2.63 -12.44 -10.01
N ASN A 42 -3.07 -13.65 -9.63
CA ASN A 42 -2.81 -14.19 -8.30
C ASN A 42 -1.32 -14.47 -8.05
N ALA A 43 -0.60 -14.96 -9.06
CA ALA A 43 0.85 -15.16 -8.97
C ALA A 43 1.58 -13.81 -8.90
N ARG A 44 1.15 -12.84 -9.73
CA ARG A 44 1.68 -11.47 -9.70
C ARG A 44 1.49 -10.82 -8.34
N MET A 45 0.33 -11.00 -7.71
CA MET A 45 0.03 -10.50 -6.36
C MET A 45 1.07 -10.93 -5.34
N VAL A 46 1.46 -12.20 -5.35
CA VAL A 46 2.46 -12.74 -4.42
C VAL A 46 3.85 -12.21 -4.75
N ASN A 47 4.21 -12.22 -6.03
CA ASN A 47 5.52 -11.77 -6.51
C ASN A 47 5.77 -10.28 -6.23
N GLU A 48 4.71 -9.46 -6.15
CA GLU A 48 4.82 -8.04 -5.83
C GLU A 48 5.18 -7.76 -4.36
N LYS A 49 4.94 -8.71 -3.43
CA LYS A 49 5.16 -8.49 -1.99
C LYS A 49 6.63 -8.32 -1.63
N GLY A 50 7.52 -9.16 -2.18
CA GLY A 50 8.96 -9.09 -1.91
C GLY A 50 9.56 -7.71 -2.28
N PRO A 51 9.42 -7.26 -3.53
CA PRO A 51 9.90 -5.93 -3.95
C PRO A 51 9.23 -4.78 -3.19
N ALA A 52 7.96 -4.91 -2.80
CA ALA A 52 7.27 -3.89 -2.00
C ALA A 52 7.87 -3.78 -0.60
N MET A 53 8.14 -4.91 0.06
CA MET A 53 8.81 -4.95 1.35
C MET A 53 10.24 -4.41 1.26
N ALA A 54 11.01 -4.79 0.23
CA ALA A 54 12.36 -4.26 0.03
C ALA A 54 12.37 -2.72 -0.09
N LYS A 55 11.40 -2.14 -0.80
CA LYS A 55 11.24 -0.67 -0.90
C LYS A 55 10.84 -0.03 0.44
N ALA A 56 9.99 -0.70 1.21
CA ALA A 56 9.62 -0.24 2.55
C ALA A 56 10.84 -0.24 3.50
N TYR A 57 11.63 -1.32 3.48
CA TYR A 57 12.87 -1.41 4.25
C TYR A 57 13.89 -0.34 3.82
N GLN A 58 14.11 -0.15 2.53
CA GLN A 58 15.01 0.90 2.04
C GLN A 58 14.58 2.30 2.51
N ALA A 59 13.27 2.60 2.47
CA ALA A 59 12.75 3.88 2.94
C ALA A 59 12.90 4.03 4.47
N ALA A 60 12.63 2.98 5.23
CA ALA A 60 12.82 2.94 6.68
C ALA A 60 14.30 3.16 7.05
N THR A 61 15.21 2.40 6.43
CA THR A 61 16.65 2.50 6.66
C THR A 61 17.17 3.89 6.30
N LYS A 62 16.71 4.49 5.19
CA LYS A 62 17.06 5.86 4.82
C LYS A 62 16.59 6.87 5.87
N ALA A 63 15.39 6.72 6.42
CA ALA A 63 14.88 7.59 7.48
C ALA A 63 15.66 7.39 8.79
N ALA A 64 16.07 6.15 9.10
CA ALA A 64 16.87 5.84 10.28
C ALA A 64 18.28 6.47 10.19
N PHE A 65 18.96 6.33 9.05
CA PHE A 65 20.26 6.97 8.83
C PHE A 65 20.20 8.50 8.84
N ALA A 66 19.04 9.08 8.50
CA ALA A 66 18.80 10.51 8.62
C ALA A 66 18.53 10.98 10.06
N GLY A 67 18.61 10.09 11.06
CA GLY A 67 18.34 10.41 12.46
C GLY A 67 16.84 10.55 12.78
N GLY A 68 15.97 9.96 11.96
CA GLY A 68 14.52 10.01 12.17
C GLY A 68 14.07 9.27 13.43
N THR A 69 13.01 9.77 14.08
CA THR A 69 12.39 9.08 15.22
C THR A 69 11.71 7.77 14.77
N PRO A 70 11.45 6.81 15.67
CA PRO A 70 10.77 5.55 15.33
C PRO A 70 9.46 5.75 14.54
N ASP A 71 8.66 6.75 14.90
CA ASP A 71 7.43 7.10 14.18
C ASP A 71 7.68 7.58 12.74
N GLN A 72 8.75 8.36 12.54
CA GLN A 72 9.15 8.85 11.21
C GLN A 72 9.69 7.72 10.34
N ILE A 73 10.44 6.79 10.92
CA ILE A 73 10.94 5.59 10.24
C ILE A 73 9.76 4.73 9.78
N PHE A 74 8.79 4.48 10.66
CA PHE A 74 7.60 3.72 10.33
C PHE A 74 6.75 4.40 9.26
N SER A 75 6.53 5.72 9.40
CA SER A 75 5.82 6.51 8.40
C SER A 75 6.51 6.46 7.03
N ALA A 76 7.83 6.56 6.98
CA ALA A 76 8.61 6.44 5.75
C ALA A 76 8.47 5.04 5.10
N ALA A 77 8.44 3.98 5.90
CA ALA A 77 8.21 2.61 5.44
C ALA A 77 6.80 2.41 4.84
N MET A 78 5.79 3.11 5.36
CA MET A 78 4.39 2.98 4.94
C MET A 78 4.07 3.70 3.62
N VAL A 79 4.82 4.75 3.26
CA VAL A 79 4.63 5.48 1.99
C VAL A 79 4.69 4.56 0.75
N PRO A 80 5.74 3.74 0.53
CA PRO A 80 5.80 2.86 -0.64
C PRO A 80 4.68 1.80 -0.63
N VAL A 81 4.28 1.31 0.54
CA VAL A 81 3.19 0.34 0.70
C VAL A 81 1.86 0.96 0.24
N SER A 82 1.54 2.16 0.75
CA SER A 82 0.31 2.88 0.37
C SER A 82 0.24 3.18 -1.13
N LYS A 83 1.36 3.63 -1.73
CA LYS A 83 1.45 3.83 -3.19
C LYS A 83 1.16 2.55 -3.97
N LYS A 84 1.69 1.41 -3.50
CA LYS A 84 1.48 0.12 -4.17
C LYS A 84 0.04 -0.36 -4.07
N VAL A 85 -0.61 -0.17 -2.91
CA VAL A 85 -2.03 -0.48 -2.70
C VAL A 85 -2.91 0.35 -3.64
N SER A 86 -2.69 1.67 -3.72
CA SER A 86 -3.42 2.52 -4.68
C SER A 86 -3.22 2.11 -6.14
N ALA A 87 -1.99 1.73 -6.51
CA ALA A 87 -1.68 1.25 -7.85
C ALA A 87 -2.38 -0.08 -8.16
N ASN A 88 -2.46 -0.98 -7.18
CA ASN A 88 -3.16 -2.25 -7.31
C ASN A 88 -4.66 -2.04 -7.48
N ARG A 89 -5.28 -1.15 -6.70
CA ARG A 89 -6.69 -0.78 -6.90
C ARG A 89 -6.95 -0.33 -8.33
N LYS A 90 -6.19 0.65 -8.82
CA LYS A 90 -6.33 1.19 -10.19
C LYS A 90 -6.16 0.14 -11.29
N ARG A 91 -5.38 -0.90 -11.02
CA ARG A 91 -5.08 -1.95 -11.99
C ARG A 91 -6.15 -3.04 -11.99
N LEU A 92 -6.70 -3.38 -10.82
CA LEU A 92 -7.77 -4.35 -10.68
C LEU A 92 -9.13 -3.83 -11.16
N THR A 93 -9.27 -2.51 -11.34
CA THR A 93 -10.45 -1.87 -11.93
C THR A 93 -10.33 -1.66 -13.44
N LYS A 94 -9.24 -2.11 -14.08
CA LYS A 94 -9.05 -2.07 -15.54
C LYS A 94 -9.32 -3.45 -16.11
#